data_AF-A0A966UAT9-F1
#
_entry.id   AF-A0A966UAT9-F1
#
_cell.length_a   1.000
_cell.length_b   1.000
_cell.length_c   1.000
_cell.angle_alpha   90.00
_cell.angle_beta   90.00
_cell.angle_gamma   90.00
#
_symmetry.space_group_name_H-M   'P 1'
#
loop_
_entity.id
_entity.type
_entity.pdbx_description
1 polymer ?
#
loop_
_entity_poly.entity_id
_entity_poly.type
_entity_poly.pdbx_seq_one_letter_code
_entity_poly.pdbx_strand_id
1 'polypeptide(L)'
;VHRYVEGVLELRKRRGGDEFSLYLNPNLEHYFFFKRNVLRFYSTEKSYMDAILATDTKKRSLPAKDGLPYYTYVTTTRGNMKRFLDGLEEIIDSEDEK
;
A
#
# COMPACT_ATOMS: atom_id res chain seq x y z
N VAL A 1 -22.29 -8.08 1.04
CA VAL A 1 -22.18 -7.82 2.50
C VAL A 1 -21.31 -6.58 2.68
N HIS A 2 -21.82 -5.53 3.31
CA HIS A 2 -21.06 -4.32 3.64
C HIS A 2 -20.73 -4.34 5.15
N ARG A 3 -19.48 -4.03 5.51
CA ARG A 3 -19.02 -3.95 6.92
C ARG A 3 -18.15 -2.71 7.08
N TYR A 4 -18.21 -2.10 8.27
CA TYR A 4 -17.23 -1.10 8.67
C TYR A 4 -15.91 -1.80 9.02
N VAL A 5 -14.81 -1.20 8.60
CA VAL A 5 -13.46 -1.73 8.80
C VAL A 5 -12.58 -0.60 9.31
N GLU A 6 -11.88 -0.85 10.41
CA GLU A 6 -10.85 0.07 10.91
C GLU A 6 -9.64 0.05 9.98
N GLY A 7 -9.08 1.24 9.75
CA GLY A 7 -7.96 1.43 8.86
C GLY A 7 -7.53 2.88 8.75
N VAL A 8 -6.44 3.09 8.03
CA VAL A 8 -5.87 4.42 7.79
C VAL A 8 -5.63 4.61 6.31
N LEU A 9 -6.07 5.75 5.77
CA LEU A 9 -5.78 6.22 4.43
C LEU A 9 -4.92 7.47 4.53
N GLU A 10 -3.75 7.44 3.90
CA GLU A 10 -2.91 8.60 3.70
C GLU A 10 -2.83 8.94 2.22
N LEU A 11 -3.10 10.19 1.88
CA LEU A 11 -2.92 10.76 0.54
C LEU A 11 -1.80 11.80 0.59
N ARG A 12 -0.71 11.56 -0.16
CA ARG A 12 0.43 12.47 -0.25
C ARG A 12 0.61 12.98 -1.66
N LYS A 13 0.46 14.29 -1.85
CA LYS A 13 0.86 14.95 -3.09
C LYS A 13 2.36 15.20 -3.06
N ARG A 14 3.12 14.59 -3.98
CA ARG A 14 4.56 14.84 -4.15
C ARG A 14 4.84 15.36 -5.55
N ARG A 15 5.91 16.16 -5.70
CA ARG A 15 6.39 16.63 -7.02
C ARG A 15 6.67 15.47 -8.00
N GLY A 16 7.00 14.29 -7.46
CA GLY A 16 7.35 13.09 -8.22
C GLY A 16 6.18 12.15 -8.54
N GLY A 17 4.93 12.59 -8.38
CA GLY A 17 3.72 11.81 -8.60
C GLY A 17 2.91 11.60 -7.33
N ASP A 18 1.68 11.13 -7.50
CA ASP A 18 0.79 10.84 -6.39
C ASP A 18 1.23 9.60 -5.62
N GLU A 19 1.10 9.68 -4.31
CA GLU A 19 1.40 8.61 -3.36
C GLU A 19 0.17 8.38 -2.49
N PHE A 20 -0.18 7.12 -2.29
CA PHE A 20 -1.12 6.77 -1.23
C PHE A 20 -0.64 5.57 -0.44
N SER A 21 -1.02 5.56 0.83
CA SER A 21 -0.89 4.43 1.73
C SER A 21 -2.27 4.09 2.26
N LEU A 22 -2.63 2.80 2.25
CA LEU A 22 -3.87 2.32 2.82
C LEU A 22 -3.57 1.12 3.71
N TYR A 23 -3.93 1.21 4.98
CA TYR A 23 -3.93 0.10 5.92
C TYR A 23 -5.37 -0.25 6.29
N LEU A 24 -5.70 -1.54 6.28
CA LEU A 24 -6.98 -2.09 6.71
C LEU A 24 -6.75 -3.32 7.58
N ASN A 25 -7.53 -3.47 8.67
CA ASN A 25 -7.46 -4.68 9.50
C ASN A 25 -8.85 -5.19 9.91
N PRO A 26 -9.63 -5.77 8.97
CA PRO A 26 -10.92 -6.35 9.30
C PRO A 26 -10.83 -7.72 10.02
N ASN A 27 -9.63 -8.30 10.12
CA ASN A 27 -9.27 -9.59 10.76
C ASN A 27 -7.79 -9.93 10.47
N LEU A 28 -7.31 -9.52 9.29
CA LEU A 28 -5.94 -9.68 8.81
C LEU A 28 -5.42 -8.31 8.38
N GLU A 29 -4.12 -8.07 8.57
CA GLU A 29 -3.49 -6.83 8.12
C GLU A 29 -3.48 -6.81 6.58
N HIS A 30 -3.87 -5.69 5.99
CA HIS A 30 -3.73 -5.42 4.57
C HIS A 30 -3.10 -4.04 4.42
N TYR A 31 -1.96 -3.98 3.76
CA TYR A 31 -1.23 -2.74 3.54
C TYR A 31 -0.96 -2.55 2.05
N PHE A 32 -1.45 -1.44 1.52
CA PHE A 32 -1.24 -1.00 0.16
C PHE A 32 -0.40 0.27 0.18
N PHE A 33 0.66 0.30 -0.61
CA PHE A 33 1.46 1.49 -0.83
C PHE A 33 1.64 1.70 -2.32
N PHE A 34 1.10 2.79 -2.84
CA PHE A 34 1.19 3.16 -4.23
C PHE A 34 2.11 4.36 -4.40
N LYS A 35 3.06 4.25 -5.32
CA LYS A 35 3.93 5.37 -5.71
C LYS A 35 4.39 5.17 -7.14
N ARG A 36 4.23 6.19 -7.98
CA ARG A 36 4.71 6.20 -9.37
C ARG A 36 4.28 4.94 -10.15
N ASN A 37 3.00 4.61 -10.05
CA ASN A 37 2.39 3.46 -10.71
C ASN A 37 2.91 2.08 -10.26
N VAL A 38 3.59 2.02 -9.12
CA VAL A 38 3.98 0.77 -8.45
C VAL A 38 3.09 0.59 -7.23
N LEU A 39 2.22 -0.40 -7.28
CA LEU A 39 1.45 -0.84 -6.13
C LEU A 39 2.27 -1.88 -5.34
N ARG A 40 2.44 -1.64 -4.05
CA ARG A 40 3.08 -2.58 -3.13
C ARG A 40 2.04 -3.09 -2.16
N PHE A 41 1.99 -4.40 -1.99
CA PHE A 41 1.03 -5.06 -1.11
C PHE A 41 1.71 -5.88 -0.02
N TYR A 42 1.21 -5.80 1.19
CA TYR A 42 1.55 -6.70 2.28
C TYR A 42 0.27 -7.16 2.99
N SER A 43 0.28 -8.42 3.44
CA SER A 43 -0.71 -8.94 4.37
C SER A 43 -0.07 -9.96 5.31
N THR A 44 -0.67 -10.13 6.49
CA THR A 44 -0.36 -11.28 7.37
C THR A 44 -0.81 -12.61 6.78
N GLU A 45 -1.69 -12.59 5.77
CA GLU A 45 -2.16 -13.78 5.08
C GLU A 45 -1.13 -14.26 4.06
N LYS A 46 -0.43 -15.34 4.40
CA LYS A 46 0.66 -15.89 3.57
C LYS A 46 0.18 -16.29 2.18
N SER A 47 -1.03 -16.84 2.05
CA SER A 47 -1.54 -17.29 0.74
C SER A 47 -1.68 -16.14 -0.26
N TYR A 48 -2.02 -14.93 0.18
CA TYR A 48 -2.09 -13.74 -0.68
C TYR A 48 -0.70 -13.32 -1.15
N MET A 49 0.27 -13.35 -0.24
CA MET A 49 1.66 -13.01 -0.54
C MET A 49 2.27 -14.01 -1.53
N ASP A 50 2.06 -15.30 -1.29
CA ASP A 50 2.52 -16.38 -2.15
C ASP A 50 1.92 -16.27 -3.56
N ALA A 51 0.64 -15.92 -3.69
CA ALA A 51 -0.02 -15.76 -4.99
C ALA A 51 0.64 -14.65 -5.84
N ILE A 52 1.02 -13.52 -5.23
CA ILE A 52 1.72 -12.43 -5.92
C ILE A 52 3.15 -12.84 -6.29
N LEU A 53 3.84 -13.57 -5.41
CA LEU A 53 5.21 -14.02 -5.64
C LEU A 53 5.30 -15.11 -6.71
N ALA A 54 4.32 -16.01 -6.77
CA ALA A 54 4.21 -17.07 -7.77
C ALA A 54 3.79 -16.54 -9.15
N THR A 55 3.21 -15.34 -9.21
CA THR A 55 2.82 -14.71 -10.48
C THR A 55 4.06 -14.13 -11.18
N ASP A 56 4.27 -14.57 -12.43
CA ASP A 56 5.37 -14.08 -13.28
C ASP A 56 5.37 -12.55 -13.36
N THR A 57 6.57 -11.95 -13.30
CA THR A 57 6.73 -10.49 -13.29
C THR A 57 6.06 -9.80 -14.48
N LYS A 58 6.08 -10.39 -15.68
CA LYS A 58 5.42 -9.82 -16.86
C LYS A 58 3.90 -9.87 -16.75
N LYS A 59 3.34 -10.85 -16.02
CA LYS A 59 1.88 -10.97 -15.79
C LYS A 59 1.37 -10.01 -14.72
N ARG A 60 2.26 -9.49 -13.87
CA ARG A 60 1.96 -8.46 -12.86
C ARG A 60 2.44 -7.05 -13.24
N SER A 61 2.73 -6.85 -14.53
CA SER A 61 3.14 -5.57 -15.07
C SER A 61 2.37 -5.25 -16.35
N LEU A 62 2.02 -3.97 -16.52
CA LEU A 62 1.49 -3.42 -17.75
C LEU A 62 2.54 -2.47 -18.33
N PRO A 63 3.03 -2.69 -19.56
CA PRO A 63 3.94 -1.76 -20.20
C PRO A 63 3.24 -0.43 -20.47
N ALA A 64 4.01 0.65 -20.55
CA ALA A 64 3.48 1.94 -20.98
C ALA A 64 3.02 1.81 -22.44
N LYS A 65 1.75 2.11 -22.73
CA LYS A 65 1.15 1.98 -24.05
C LYS A 65 -0.02 2.95 -24.20
N ASP A 66 -0.24 3.46 -25.41
CA ASP A 66 -1.40 4.28 -25.76
C ASP A 66 -1.58 5.51 -24.84
N GLY A 67 -0.46 6.14 -24.45
CA GLY A 67 -0.43 7.28 -23.53
C GLY A 67 -0.63 6.94 -22.05
N LEU A 68 -0.88 5.67 -21.72
CA LEU A 68 -0.99 5.19 -20.34
C LEU A 68 0.40 4.91 -19.74
N PRO A 69 0.61 5.23 -18.45
CA PRO A 69 1.86 4.94 -17.80
C PRO A 69 2.05 3.42 -17.60
N TYR A 70 3.31 3.02 -17.43
CA TYR A 70 3.64 1.70 -16.90
C TYR A 70 2.94 1.48 -15.56
N TYR A 71 2.48 0.26 -15.28
CA TYR A 71 1.97 -0.14 -13.97
C TYR A 71 2.53 -1.50 -13.54
N THR A 72 2.71 -1.70 -12.24
CA THR A 72 3.01 -3.02 -11.69
C THR A 72 2.53 -3.15 -10.26
N TYR A 73 2.30 -4.40 -9.84
CA TYR A 73 2.11 -4.72 -8.43
C TYR A 73 3.16 -5.72 -7.94
N VAL A 74 3.64 -5.50 -6.72
CA VAL A 74 4.64 -6.34 -6.06
C VAL A 74 4.34 -6.47 -4.57
N THR A 75 5.01 -7.38 -3.88
CA THR A 75 4.92 -7.48 -2.42
C THR A 75 5.77 -6.41 -1.73
N THR A 76 5.40 -6.05 -0.50
CA THR A 76 6.23 -5.34 0.48
C THR A 76 6.31 -6.14 1.78
N THR A 77 6.93 -5.57 2.80
CA THR A 77 7.20 -6.24 4.07
C THR A 77 6.35 -5.69 5.20
N ARG A 78 6.19 -6.51 6.24
CA ARG A 78 5.61 -6.08 7.53
C ARG A 78 6.32 -4.85 8.10
N GLY A 79 7.64 -4.78 7.97
CA GLY A 79 8.43 -3.65 8.44
C GLY A 79 8.06 -2.33 7.76
N ASN A 80 7.76 -2.35 6.46
CA ASN A 80 7.31 -1.15 5.75
C ASN A 80 5.91 -0.71 6.18
N MET A 81 5.00 -1.66 6.44
CA MET A 81 3.69 -1.35 7.03
C MET A 81 3.85 -0.74 8.42
N LYS A 82 4.64 -1.35 9.30
CA LYS A 82 4.87 -0.82 10.66
C LYS A 82 5.40 0.60 10.64
N ARG A 83 6.45 0.87 9.85
CA ARG A 83 6.99 2.23 9.67
C ARG A 83 5.95 3.25 9.21
N PHE A 84 4.97 2.83 8.42
CA PHE A 84 3.87 3.71 8.01
C PHE A 84 2.95 4.03 9.19
N LEU A 85 2.57 3.02 9.99
CA LEU A 85 1.73 3.20 11.17
C LEU A 85 2.44 4.01 12.27
N ASP A 86 3.70 3.68 12.57
CA ASP A 86 4.51 4.38 13.57
C ASP A 86 4.65 5.87 13.21
N GLY A 87 4.84 6.19 11.93
CA GLY A 87 4.95 7.58 11.46
C GLY A 87 3.63 8.37 11.48
N LEU A 88 2.48 7.72 11.71
CA LEU A 88 1.20 8.40 11.91
C LEU A 88 0.98 8.75 13.39
N GLU A 89 1.40 7.88 14.31
CA GLU A 89 1.37 8.16 15.75
C GLU A 89 2.17 9.42 16.07
N GLU A 90 3.38 9.56 15.50
CA GLU A 90 4.20 10.78 15.64
C GLU A 90 3.49 12.05 15.14
N ILE A 91 2.64 11.96 14.10
CA ILE A 91 1.92 13.12 13.56
C ILE A 91 0.77 13.50 14.51
N ILE A 92 0.00 12.53 14.99
CA ILE A 92 -1.15 12.75 15.89
C ILE A 92 -0.66 13.40 17.19
N ASP A 93 0.38 12.84 17.80
CA ASP A 93 0.95 13.39 19.05
C ASP A 93 1.42 14.85 18.86
N SER A 94 1.96 15.18 17.68
CA SER A 94 2.42 16.55 17.38
C SER A 94 1.31 17.56 17.10
N GLU A 95 0.09 17.10 16.78
CA GLU A 95 -1.09 17.93 16.60
C GLU A 95 -1.78 18.22 17.93
N ASP A 96 -1.77 17.27 18.87
CA ASP A 96 -2.36 17.42 20.21
C ASP A 96 -1.54 18.32 21.15
N GLU A 97 -0.23 18.49 20.89
CA GLU A 97 0.66 19.39 21.66
C GLU A 97 0.62 20.87 21.21
N LYS A 98 -0.18 21.23 20.19
CA LYS A 98 -0.31 22.60 19.64
C LYS A 98 -1.60 23.30 20.05
#